data_AF-A0A074V602-F1
#
_entry.id   AF-A0A074V602-F1
#
_cell.length_a   1.000
_cell.length_b   1.000
_cell.length_c   1.000
_cell.angle_alpha   90.00
_cell.angle_beta   90.00
_cell.angle_gamma   90.00
#
_symmetry.space_group_name_H-M   'P 1'
#
loop_
_entity.id
_entity.type
_entity.pdbx_description
1 polymer ?
#
loop_
_entity_poly.entity_id
_entity_poly.type
_entity_poly.pdbx_seq_one_letter_code
_entity_poly.pdbx_strand_id
1 'polypeptide(L)'
;MKNYFVLVLVGFAGFISAADNWVASLLLPDISEDFGISISQVSIVLTAYLIPYGVLQPVYGYYSDRYGRKKYYYYSCFAYQSPLYCVR
;
A
#
# COMPACT_ATOMS: atom_id res chain seq x y z
N MET A 1 -12.90 -3.72 29.23
CA MET A 1 -13.22 -2.60 28.31
C MET A 1 -13.16 -3.14 26.89
N LYS A 2 -14.29 -3.29 26.20
CA LYS A 2 -14.33 -3.89 24.85
C LYS A 2 -13.87 -2.83 23.83
N ASN A 3 -12.70 -3.00 23.23
CA ASN A 3 -12.08 -2.02 22.34
C ASN A 3 -12.66 -2.05 20.91
N TYR A 4 -13.98 -1.86 20.78
CA TYR A 4 -14.66 -1.78 19.47
C TYR A 4 -14.05 -0.70 18.56
N PHE A 5 -13.52 0.37 19.15
CA PHE A 5 -12.80 1.43 18.43
C PHE A 5 -11.59 0.92 17.63
N VAL A 6 -10.83 -0.03 18.19
CA VAL A 6 -9.67 -0.62 17.48
C VAL A 6 -10.14 -1.46 16.30
N LEU A 7 -11.28 -2.14 16.44
CA LEU A 7 -11.86 -2.99 15.40
C LEU A 7 -12.37 -2.14 14.23
N VAL A 8 -13.02 -1.01 14.52
CA VAL A 8 -13.46 -0.04 13.51
C VAL A 8 -12.26 0.57 12.77
N LEU A 9 -11.19 0.96 13.49
CA LEU A 9 -9.99 1.50 12.87
C LEU A 9 -9.28 0.51 11.94
N VAL A 10 -9.15 -0.75 12.35
CA VAL A 10 -8.55 -1.80 11.50
C VAL A 10 -9.43 -2.08 10.28
N GLY A 11 -10.76 -2.09 10.45
CA GLY A 11 -11.70 -2.22 9.33
C GLY A 11 -11.59 -1.08 8.32
N PHE A 12 -11.52 0.17 8.80
CA PHE A 12 -11.35 1.35 7.93
C PHE A 12 -9.99 1.34 7.21
N ALA A 13 -8.92 0.93 7.89
CA ALA A 13 -7.61 0.80 7.27
C ALA A 13 -7.61 -0.26 6.14
N GLY A 14 -8.28 -1.39 6.35
CA GLY A 14 -8.46 -2.41 5.30
C GLY A 14 -9.28 -1.89 4.12
N PHE A 15 -10.33 -1.10 4.39
CA PHE A 15 -11.13 -0.48 3.35
C PHE A 15 -10.32 0.50 2.49
N ILE A 16 -9.52 1.38 3.11
CA ILE A 16 -8.64 2.31 2.40
C ILE A 16 -7.63 1.55 1.52
N SER A 17 -7.03 0.48 2.05
CA SER A 17 -6.10 -0.36 1.29
C SER A 17 -6.73 -1.03 0.07
N ALA A 18 -7.98 -1.51 0.20
CA ALA A 18 -8.71 -2.07 -0.93
C ALA A 18 -9.06 -1.00 -1.98
N ALA A 19 -9.45 0.20 -1.53
CA ALA A 19 -9.73 1.33 -2.42
C ALA A 19 -8.49 1.77 -3.21
N ASP A 20 -7.31 1.80 -2.57
CA ASP A 20 -6.04 2.13 -3.24
C ASP A 20 -5.71 1.15 -4.37
N ASN A 21 -5.88 -0.15 -4.14
CA ASN A 21 -5.70 -1.17 -5.17
C ASN A 21 -6.67 -1.01 -6.35
N TRP A 22 -7.92 -0.60 -6.08
CA TRP A 22 -8.89 -0.32 -7.13
C TRP A 22 -8.49 0.91 -7.95
N VAL A 23 -8.07 2.00 -7.31
CA VAL A 23 -7.59 3.20 -7.99
C VAL A 23 -6.37 2.88 -8.87
N ALA A 24 -5.42 2.09 -8.38
CA ALA A 24 -4.28 1.64 -9.17
C ALA A 24 -4.71 0.88 -10.44
N SER A 25 -5.74 0.03 -10.34
CA SER A 25 -6.27 -0.70 -11.51
C SER A 25 -7.04 0.19 -12.50
N LEU A 26 -7.63 1.29 -12.04
CA LEU A 26 -8.33 2.27 -12.88
C LEU A 26 -7.36 3.17 -13.66
N LEU A 27 -6.18 3.46 -13.10
CA LEU A 27 -5.14 4.28 -13.72
C LEU A 27 -4.28 3.51 -14.75
N LEU A 28 -4.41 2.18 -14.81
CA LEU A 28 -3.69 1.35 -15.78
C LEU A 28 -3.84 1.78 -17.24
N PRO A 29 -5.07 2.02 -17.75
CA PRO A 29 -5.26 2.53 -19.11
C PRO A 29 -4.60 3.88 -19.36
N ASP A 30 -4.65 4.81 -18.40
CA ASP A 30 -4.00 6.12 -18.53
C ASP A 30 -2.47 5.97 -18.65
N ILE A 31 -1.87 5.10 -17.83
CA ILE A 31 -0.44 4.75 -17.91
C ILE A 31 -0.12 4.06 -19.25
N SER A 32 -1.03 3.24 -19.76
CA SER A 32 -0.87 2.59 -21.07
C SER A 32 -0.80 3.61 -22.21
N GLU A 33 -1.65 4.65 -22.15
CA GLU A 33 -1.71 5.73 -23.13
C GLU A 33 -0.46 6.63 -23.07
N ASP A 34 -0.05 7.04 -21.86
CA ASP A 34 1.12 7.90 -21.64
C ASP A 34 2.43 7.25 -22.09
N PHE A 35 2.60 5.95 -21.86
CA PHE A 35 3.81 5.21 -22.23
C PHE A 35 3.73 4.54 -23.62
N GLY A 36 2.58 4.60 -24.31
CA GLY A 36 2.37 4.01 -25.64
C GLY A 36 2.54 2.48 -25.70
N ILE A 37 2.42 1.80 -24.56
CA ILE A 37 2.58 0.34 -24.42
C ILE A 37 1.22 -0.35 -24.36
N SER A 38 1.16 -1.62 -24.74
CA SER A 38 -0.10 -2.39 -24.71
C SER A 38 -0.59 -2.62 -23.27
N ILE A 39 -1.92 -2.62 -23.09
CA ILE A 39 -2.58 -2.85 -21.78
C ILE A 39 -2.10 -4.16 -21.13
N SER A 40 -1.83 -5.19 -21.92
CA SER A 40 -1.30 -6.48 -21.43
C SER A 40 0.07 -6.34 -20.77
N GLN A 41 0.97 -5.49 -21.29
CA GLN A 41 2.28 -5.27 -20.69
C GLN A 41 2.17 -4.50 -19.37
N VAL A 42 1.31 -3.48 -19.31
CA VAL A 42 1.09 -2.70 -18.07
C VAL A 42 0.47 -3.58 -16.98
N SER A 43 -0.44 -4.49 -17.36
CA SER A 43 -1.04 -5.47 -16.43
C SER A 43 -0.02 -6.41 -15.78
N ILE A 44 1.02 -6.79 -16.51
CA ILE A 44 2.12 -7.63 -15.99
C ILE A 44 2.95 -6.85 -14.96
N VAL A 45 3.20 -5.56 -15.21
CA VAL A 45 3.90 -4.70 -14.25
C VAL A 45 3.09 -4.52 -12.98
N LEU A 46 1.77 -4.32 -13.10
CA LEU A 46 0.87 -4.23 -11.95
C LEU A 46 0.87 -5.51 -11.11
N THR A 47 0.80 -6.68 -11.76
CA THR A 47 0.85 -7.96 -11.04
C THR A 47 2.22 -8.18 -10.38
N ALA A 48 3.31 -7.78 -11.03
CA ALA A 48 4.65 -7.80 -10.44
C ALA A 48 4.77 -6.88 -9.21
N TYR A 49 3.99 -5.79 -9.13
CA TYR A 49 3.88 -4.93 -7.96
C TYR A 49 2.99 -5.54 -6.85
N LEU A 50 1.87 -6.18 -7.22
CA LEU A 50 0.92 -6.78 -6.27
C LEU A 50 1.50 -7.98 -5.50
N ILE A 51 2.38 -8.77 -6.12
CA ILE A 51 3.02 -9.93 -5.48
C ILE A 51 3.83 -9.53 -4.22
N PRO A 52 4.86 -8.66 -4.31
CA PRO A 52 5.62 -8.25 -3.14
C PRO A 52 4.74 -7.48 -2.14
N TYR A 53 3.77 -6.69 -2.62
CA TYR A 53 2.80 -6.02 -1.75
C TYR A 53 2.04 -7.03 -0.86
N GLY A 54 1.47 -8.08 -1.45
CA GLY A 54 0.75 -9.12 -0.71
C GLY A 54 1.64 -9.96 0.21
N VAL A 55 2.88 -10.25 -0.20
CA VAL A 55 3.85 -11.01 0.62
C VAL A 55 4.34 -10.20 1.82
N LEU A 56 4.53 -8.88 1.65
CA LEU A 56 5.01 -8.01 2.72
C LEU A 56 3.91 -7.67 3.73
N GLN A 57 2.63 -7.72 3.33
CA GLN A 57 1.50 -7.43 4.21
C GLN A 57 1.46 -8.25 5.53
N PRO A 58 1.62 -9.60 5.53
CA PRO A 58 1.73 -10.38 6.77
C PRO A 58 3.04 -10.14 7.52
N VAL A 59 4.13 -9.84 6.81
CA VAL A 59 5.42 -9.48 7.43
C VAL A 59 5.26 -8.21 8.26
N TYR A 60 4.65 -7.17 7.68
CA TYR A 60 4.38 -5.93 8.40
C TYR A 60 3.42 -6.12 9.57
N GLY A 61 2.41 -6.99 9.45
CA GLY A 61 1.53 -7.36 10.56
C GLY A 61 2.31 -7.99 11.73
N TYR A 62 3.17 -8.95 11.43
CA TYR A 62 4.01 -9.61 12.43
C TYR A 62 5.00 -8.64 13.10
N TYR A 63 5.66 -7.79 12.33
CA TYR A 63 6.59 -6.78 12.86
C TYR A 63 5.86 -5.72 13.71
N SER A 64 4.66 -5.29 13.30
CA SER A 64 3.83 -4.32 14.04
C SER A 64 3.43 -4.84 15.43
N ASP A 65 3.08 -6.11 15.54
CA ASP A 65 2.68 -6.71 16.83
C ASP A 65 3.87 -6.95 17.76
N ARG A 66 5.08 -7.17 17.22
CA ARG A 66 6.29 -7.47 18.02
C ARG A 66 7.06 -6.23 18.48
N TYR A 67 7.12 -5.16 17.68
CA TYR A 67 7.90 -3.95 18.00
C TYR A 67 7.11 -2.83 18.71
N GLY A 68 5.81 -3.06 18.94
CA GLY A 68 4.90 -2.08 19.49
C GLY A 68 4.47 -1.06 18.44
N ARG A 69 3.16 -1.03 18.16
CA ARG A 69 2.51 -0.21 17.10
C ARG A 69 3.01 1.23 16.97
N LYS A 70 3.39 1.87 18.08
CA LYS A 70 3.92 3.25 18.08
C LYS A 70 5.28 3.37 17.38
N LYS A 71 6.24 2.49 17.66
CA LYS A 71 7.60 2.60 17.09
C LYS A 71 7.62 2.27 15.60
N TYR A 72 6.86 1.26 15.19
CA TYR A 72 6.73 0.90 13.77
C TYR A 72 6.16 2.04 12.94
N TYR A 73 5.09 2.72 13.41
CA TYR A 73 4.53 3.88 12.73
C TYR A 73 5.55 5.02 12.55
N TYR A 74 6.39 5.30 13.56
CA TYR A 74 7.46 6.30 13.44
C TYR A 74 8.53 5.90 12.42
N TYR A 75 8.95 4.63 12.39
CA TYR A 75 9.93 4.15 11.42
C TYR A 75 9.38 4.17 9.98
N SER A 76 8.13 3.77 9.78
CA SER A 76 7.46 3.86 8.49
C SER A 76 7.32 5.32 8.04
N CYS A 77 6.87 6.22 8.91
CA CYS A 77 6.77 7.65 8.59
C CYS A 77 8.12 8.24 8.17
N PHE A 78 9.22 7.86 8.85
CA PHE A 78 10.56 8.27 8.45
C PHE A 78 10.99 7.72 7.09
N ALA A 79 10.67 6.45 6.79
CA ALA A 79 11.01 5.82 5.53
C ALA A 79 10.22 6.41 4.34
N TYR A 80 8.92 6.69 4.53
CA TYR A 80 8.04 7.25 3.49
C TYR A 80 8.18 8.77 3.29
N GLN A 81 8.72 9.53 4.26
CA GLN A 81 8.98 10.97 4.08
C GLN A 81 10.24 11.24 3.21
N SER A 82 11.11 10.25 3.03
CA SER A 82 12.36 10.36 2.25
C SER A 82 12.20 10.67 0.75
N PRO A 83 11.18 10.20 0.00
CA PRO A 83 11.11 10.46 -1.44
C PRO A 83 10.57 11.85 -1.81
N LEU A 84 9.83 12.51 -0.92
CA LEU A 84 9.11 13.76 -1.21
C LEU A 84 9.98 15.03 -1.21
N TYR A 85 11.29 14.93 -0.91
CA TYR A 85 12.23 16.04 -1.10
C TYR A 85 12.98 16.00 -2.44
N CYS A 86 12.77 14.98 -3.28
CA CYS A 86 13.47 14.81 -4.56
C CYS A 86 12.56 14.92 -5.81
N VAL A 87 11.36 15.50 -5.67
CA VAL A 87 10.52 15.93 -6.81
C VAL A 87 10.03 17.36 -6.53
N ARG A 88 10.97 18.29 -6.62
CA ARG A 88 10.72 19.67 -7.06
C ARG A 88 11.50 19.89 -8.34
#